data_AF-A0A7S4WDH3-F1
#
_entry.id   AF-A0A7S4WDH3-F1
#
_cell.length_a   1.000
_cell.length_b   1.000
_cell.length_c   1.000
_cell.angle_alpha   90.00
_cell.angle_beta   90.00
_cell.angle_gamma   90.00
#
_symmetry.space_group_name_H-M   'P 1'
#
loop_
_entity.id
_entity.type
_entity.pdbx_description
1 polymer ?
#
loop_
_entity_poly.entity_id
_entity_poly.type
_entity_poly.pdbx_seq_one_letter_code
_entity_poly.pdbx_strand_id
1 'polypeptide(L)'
;MDALDPQVNIPFAEVLYKQPTFLQAVYDSLSEQGVIVMQLGDAPYISDPHDTIGRHENRAIITSHLLRMGFQSVHVYEEKHSDFDESWTYLVAMKDYTSRSLWYSNAAEIEVAIHKRIKHTHSGKSPLRFFDGATMMTYQTPHKAQEVVYCRNIPMPAGCDEATHGFSKSRPNVPISSFEVKTSQVGDHAGRGVFAKVDIPKGAHIGAEQSANSINVAPTTYDIIQTLAEEHDLADLDAVLEYLWGYGFDSNLYGETSVVVDSTILTFVNHGCNGTYNAATVTSTVTEMTAGAEEFNEEFFINDPYDLVVARHLPHNQNSGDVALRDIKAGEEILNNYLDFTTDEENWKEDVRDLRNQCLGTGVGAITDIERGGLASMKVWREGK
;
A
#
# COMPACT_ATOMS: atom_id res chain seq x y z
N MET A 1 -16.20 15.34 13.92
CA MET A 1 -16.51 15.66 15.32
C MET A 1 -15.45 16.62 15.80
N ASP A 2 -15.83 17.88 15.83
CA ASP A 2 -15.00 18.99 16.28
C ASP A 2 -15.85 19.76 17.28
N ALA A 3 -15.57 19.56 18.57
CA ALA A 3 -16.44 20.06 19.63
C ALA A 3 -15.64 20.70 20.76
N LEU A 4 -14.61 20.01 21.27
CA LEU A 4 -13.75 20.47 22.37
C LEU A 4 -12.35 19.90 22.18
N ASP A 5 -11.34 20.63 22.65
CA ASP A 5 -9.96 20.14 22.70
C ASP A 5 -9.92 18.81 23.48
N PRO A 6 -9.54 17.69 22.84
CA PRO A 6 -9.50 16.39 23.48
C PRO A 6 -8.46 16.31 24.60
N GLN A 7 -7.57 17.29 24.76
CA GLN A 7 -6.56 17.33 25.82
C GLN A 7 -7.07 18.04 27.09
N VAL A 8 -8.25 18.67 27.03
CA VAL A 8 -8.86 19.32 28.18
C VAL A 8 -9.68 18.31 28.98
N ASN A 9 -9.38 18.19 30.28
CA ASN A 9 -10.11 17.31 31.19
C ASN A 9 -11.40 17.95 31.69
N ILE A 10 -12.44 17.92 30.86
CA ILE A 10 -13.81 18.31 31.23
C ILE A 10 -14.77 17.13 31.00
N PRO A 11 -15.81 16.97 31.85
CA PRO A 11 -16.68 15.79 31.81
C PRO A 11 -17.27 15.47 30.44
N PHE A 12 -17.60 16.50 29.64
CA PHE A 12 -18.13 16.30 28.29
C PHE A 12 -17.09 15.75 27.32
N ALA A 13 -15.83 16.22 27.37
CA ALA A 13 -14.76 15.71 26.53
C ALA A 13 -14.44 14.24 26.87
N GLU A 14 -14.51 13.87 28.14
CA GLU A 14 -14.36 12.45 28.53
C GLU A 14 -15.47 11.58 27.94
N VAL A 15 -16.72 12.05 27.94
CA VAL A 15 -17.82 11.32 27.29
C VAL A 15 -17.61 11.20 25.79
N LEU A 16 -17.20 12.29 25.15
CA LEU A 16 -17.05 12.34 23.69
C LEU A 16 -15.90 11.46 23.17
N TYR A 17 -14.78 11.44 23.89
CA TYR A 17 -13.53 10.84 23.41
C TYR A 17 -13.15 9.53 24.10
N LYS A 18 -13.60 9.28 25.34
CA LYS A 18 -13.22 8.08 26.11
C LYS A 18 -14.34 7.06 26.29
N GLN A 19 -15.60 7.39 26.03
CA GLN A 19 -16.70 6.45 26.26
C GLN A 19 -16.90 5.54 25.04
N PRO A 20 -16.58 4.24 25.12
CA PRO A 20 -16.74 3.33 24.00
C PRO A 20 -18.20 3.17 23.58
N THR A 21 -19.15 3.33 24.50
CA THR A 21 -20.60 3.24 24.19
C THR A 21 -21.07 4.35 23.26
N PHE A 22 -20.54 5.56 23.41
CA PHE A 22 -20.86 6.67 22.52
C PHE A 22 -20.26 6.45 21.13
N LEU A 23 -18.96 6.13 21.06
CA LEU A 23 -18.28 5.86 19.79
C LEU A 23 -18.89 4.65 19.06
N GLN A 24 -19.31 3.60 19.78
CA GLN A 24 -20.04 2.47 19.21
C GLN A 24 -21.38 2.91 18.63
N ALA A 25 -22.15 3.74 19.33
CA ALA A 25 -23.41 4.26 18.80
C ALA A 25 -23.20 5.10 17.54
N VAL A 26 -22.09 5.85 17.45
CA VAL A 26 -21.71 6.54 16.21
C VAL A 26 -21.38 5.53 15.11
N TYR A 27 -20.53 4.53 15.38
CA TYR A 27 -20.20 3.46 14.43
C TYR A 27 -21.45 2.75 13.87
N ASP A 28 -22.38 2.36 14.76
CA ASP A 28 -23.62 1.67 14.42
C ASP A 28 -24.58 2.56 13.60
N SER A 29 -24.45 3.89 13.72
CA SER A 29 -25.28 4.84 12.97
C SER A 29 -24.77 5.11 11.55
N LEU A 30 -23.53 4.73 11.24
CA LEU A 30 -22.93 4.92 9.93
C LEU A 30 -23.31 3.79 8.98
N SER A 31 -23.41 4.11 7.70
CA SER A 31 -23.48 3.12 6.61
C SER A 31 -22.26 2.18 6.61
N GLU A 32 -22.30 1.12 5.80
CA GLU A 32 -21.13 0.24 5.61
C GLU A 32 -19.90 1.00 5.10
N GLN A 33 -20.09 1.98 4.20
CA GLN A 33 -19.03 2.89 3.73
C GLN A 33 -18.85 4.15 4.61
N GLY A 34 -19.11 3.98 5.91
CA GLY A 34 -19.15 5.06 6.87
C GLY A 34 -17.77 5.63 7.18
N VAL A 35 -17.66 6.96 7.21
CA VAL A 35 -16.42 7.66 7.59
C VAL A 35 -16.65 8.53 8.82
N ILE A 36 -15.75 8.43 9.80
CA ILE A 36 -15.64 9.36 10.92
C ILE A 36 -14.40 10.22 10.73
N VAL A 37 -14.53 11.52 10.99
CA VAL A 37 -13.41 12.44 11.15
C VAL A 37 -13.43 13.03 12.55
N MET A 38 -12.32 13.02 13.28
CA MET A 38 -12.19 13.52 14.65
C MET A 38 -10.92 14.34 14.82
N GLN A 39 -10.98 15.41 15.61
CA GLN A 39 -9.76 16.07 16.11
C GLN A 39 -9.11 15.28 17.26
N LEU A 40 -7.78 15.29 17.35
CA LEU A 40 -6.95 14.52 18.30
C LEU A 40 -5.96 15.39 19.11
N GLY A 41 -6.14 16.72 19.14
CA GLY A 41 -5.30 17.61 19.92
C GLY A 41 -4.06 18.09 19.17
N ASP A 42 -3.16 18.75 19.91
CA ASP A 42 -1.84 19.20 19.43
C ASP A 42 -1.08 18.08 18.69
N ALA A 43 -0.48 18.42 17.56
CA ALA A 43 0.46 17.54 16.86
C ALA A 43 1.64 17.13 17.76
N PRO A 44 2.10 15.86 17.68
CA PRO A 44 3.22 15.38 18.47
C PRO A 44 4.54 15.95 17.95
N TYR A 45 5.49 16.09 18.86
CA TYR A 45 6.89 16.34 18.57
C TYR A 45 7.69 15.05 18.55
N ILE A 46 8.83 15.06 17.85
CA ILE A 46 9.77 13.92 17.82
C ILE A 46 10.28 13.56 19.24
N SER A 47 10.25 14.49 20.18
CA SER A 47 10.65 14.27 21.58
C SER A 47 9.56 13.69 22.47
N ASP A 48 8.31 13.61 22.01
CA ASP A 48 7.18 13.26 22.86
C ASP A 48 7.21 11.78 23.28
N PRO A 49 6.75 11.42 24.48
CA PRO A 49 6.58 10.03 24.84
C PRO A 49 5.53 9.36 23.94
N HIS A 50 5.39 8.04 24.05
CA HIS A 50 4.27 7.34 23.41
C HIS A 50 2.92 7.89 23.90
N ASP A 51 1.92 7.89 23.01
CA ASP A 51 0.64 8.58 23.27
C ASP A 51 -0.08 8.08 24.52
N THR A 52 0.09 6.83 24.94
CA THR A 52 -0.56 6.31 26.17
C THR A 52 0.01 6.86 27.48
N ILE A 53 1.03 7.74 27.44
CA ILE A 53 1.52 8.47 28.62
C ILE A 53 1.46 9.98 28.39
N GLY A 54 0.80 10.67 29.32
CA GLY A 54 0.82 12.14 29.39
C GLY A 54 -0.36 12.80 28.70
N ARG A 55 -0.13 13.97 28.10
CA ARG A 55 -1.20 14.84 27.59
C ARG A 55 -1.93 14.33 26.34
N HIS A 56 -1.40 13.29 25.69
CA HIS A 56 -1.94 12.73 24.45
C HIS A 56 -2.66 11.39 24.65
N GLU A 57 -2.91 10.96 25.89
CA GLU A 57 -3.55 9.66 26.21
C GLU A 57 -4.86 9.45 25.47
N ASN A 58 -5.65 10.51 25.31
CA ASN A 58 -6.93 10.44 24.63
C ASN A 58 -6.79 10.06 23.14
N ARG A 59 -5.69 10.43 22.48
CA ARG A 59 -5.41 9.99 21.12
C ARG A 59 -5.33 8.47 21.03
N ALA A 60 -4.52 7.86 21.89
CA ALA A 60 -4.37 6.42 21.93
C ALA A 60 -5.68 5.69 22.31
N ILE A 61 -6.44 6.26 23.26
CA ILE A 61 -7.75 5.71 23.66
C ILE A 61 -8.73 5.72 22.48
N ILE A 62 -8.90 6.86 21.80
CA ILE A 62 -9.80 6.99 20.65
C ILE A 62 -9.41 6.01 19.55
N THR A 63 -8.14 6.00 19.15
CA THR A 63 -7.65 5.10 18.09
C THR A 63 -7.89 3.64 18.47
N SER A 64 -7.57 3.24 19.71
CA SER A 64 -7.82 1.86 20.16
C SER A 64 -9.31 1.50 20.16
N HIS A 65 -10.19 2.43 20.51
CA HIS A 65 -11.63 2.20 20.46
C HIS A 65 -12.14 2.02 19.02
N LEU A 66 -11.73 2.89 18.10
CA LEU A 66 -12.13 2.80 16.69
C LEU A 66 -11.67 1.47 16.07
N LEU A 67 -10.43 1.05 16.34
CA LEU A 67 -9.93 -0.25 15.88
C LEU A 67 -10.75 -1.42 16.42
N ARG A 68 -11.09 -1.41 17.72
CA ARG A 68 -11.92 -2.46 18.34
C ARG A 68 -13.36 -2.49 17.84
N MET A 69 -13.87 -1.37 17.32
CA MET A 69 -15.22 -1.28 16.75
C MET A 69 -15.30 -1.89 15.35
N GLY A 70 -14.17 -2.14 14.69
CA GLY A 70 -14.11 -2.74 13.36
C GLY A 70 -13.92 -1.73 12.23
N PHE A 71 -13.45 -0.51 12.51
CA PHE A 71 -12.96 0.36 11.44
C PHE A 71 -11.77 -0.31 10.74
N GLN A 72 -11.86 -0.45 9.42
CA GLN A 72 -10.90 -1.20 8.59
C GLN A 72 -9.77 -0.34 8.04
N SER A 73 -9.90 0.99 8.05
CA SER A 73 -8.79 1.89 7.71
C SER A 73 -8.82 3.14 8.57
N VAL A 74 -7.70 3.49 9.19
CA VAL A 74 -7.53 4.66 10.05
C VAL A 74 -6.31 5.45 9.62
N HIS A 75 -6.50 6.75 9.41
CA HIS A 75 -5.47 7.68 8.98
C HIS A 75 -5.37 8.86 9.94
N VAL A 76 -4.18 9.44 10.06
CA VAL A 76 -3.98 10.71 10.76
C VAL A 76 -3.34 11.73 9.84
N TYR A 77 -3.74 12.98 10.00
CA TYR A 77 -3.14 14.12 9.30
C TYR A 77 -3.05 15.32 10.23
N GLU A 78 -2.28 16.32 9.83
CA GLU A 78 -2.05 17.54 10.60
C GLU A 78 -2.48 18.76 9.80
N GLU A 79 -3.19 19.69 10.45
CA GLU A 79 -3.63 20.95 9.85
C GLU A 79 -3.17 22.12 10.72
N LYS A 80 -2.66 23.18 10.09
CA LYS A 80 -2.11 24.37 10.74
C LYS A 80 -3.03 25.58 10.64
N HIS A 81 -4.03 25.54 9.77
CA HIS A 81 -4.96 26.65 9.53
C HIS A 81 -6.19 26.64 10.44
N SER A 82 -6.14 25.90 11.55
CA SER A 82 -7.24 25.77 12.52
C SER A 82 -7.27 26.87 13.58
N ASP A 83 -6.43 27.90 13.45
CA ASP A 83 -6.33 29.05 14.39
C ASP A 83 -5.96 28.64 15.84
N PHE A 84 -5.32 27.48 15.99
CA PHE A 84 -4.66 27.05 17.21
C PHE A 84 -3.22 27.59 17.24
N ASP A 85 -2.63 27.67 18.45
CA ASP A 85 -1.23 28.10 18.62
C ASP A 85 -0.23 27.16 17.92
N GLU A 86 -0.63 25.90 17.70
CA GLU A 86 0.18 24.84 17.10
C GLU A 86 -0.59 24.07 16.01
N SER A 87 0.13 23.18 15.32
CA SER A 87 -0.49 22.26 14.35
C SER A 87 -1.41 21.28 15.08
N TRP A 88 -2.58 20.97 14.53
CA TRP A 88 -3.55 20.09 15.16
C TRP A 88 -3.63 18.76 14.43
N THR A 89 -3.70 17.66 15.18
CA THR A 89 -3.87 16.32 14.62
C THR A 89 -5.35 16.03 14.43
N TYR A 90 -5.68 15.43 13.30
CA TYR A 90 -6.99 14.88 12.99
C TYR A 90 -6.85 13.41 12.61
N LEU A 91 -7.93 12.66 12.81
CA LEU A 91 -8.06 11.25 12.47
C LEU A 91 -9.24 11.06 11.53
N VAL A 92 -9.06 10.19 10.55
CA VAL A 92 -10.10 9.69 9.65
C VAL A 92 -10.19 8.18 9.80
N ALA A 93 -11.36 7.66 10.12
CA ALA A 93 -11.61 6.23 10.25
C ALA A 93 -12.73 5.79 9.29
N MET A 94 -12.48 4.74 8.51
CA MET A 94 -13.35 4.21 7.48
C MET A 94 -13.80 2.80 7.84
N LYS A 95 -15.12 2.55 7.80
CA LYS A 95 -15.69 1.25 8.20
C LYS A 95 -15.27 0.13 7.25
N ASP A 96 -15.17 0.45 5.97
CA ASP A 96 -14.72 -0.43 4.91
C ASP A 96 -13.28 -0.09 4.49
N TYR A 97 -12.53 -1.11 4.10
CA TYR A 97 -11.18 -0.96 3.59
C TYR A 97 -11.14 -0.28 2.22
N THR A 98 -12.13 -0.54 1.34
CA THR A 98 -12.12 -0.04 -0.04
C THR A 98 -12.25 1.48 -0.13
N SER A 99 -12.98 2.13 0.78
CA SER A 99 -13.02 3.60 0.88
C SER A 99 -11.65 4.27 1.07
N ARG A 100 -10.62 3.51 1.48
CA ARG A 100 -9.23 3.99 1.54
C ARG A 100 -8.72 4.42 0.17
N SER A 101 -9.25 3.90 -0.95
CA SER A 101 -8.84 4.32 -2.30
C SER A 101 -9.14 5.79 -2.55
N LEU A 102 -10.22 6.32 -1.94
CA LEU A 102 -10.58 7.74 -1.97
C LEU A 102 -9.65 8.61 -1.13
N TRP A 103 -9.03 8.06 -0.08
CA TRP A 103 -8.00 8.78 0.69
C TRP A 103 -6.78 9.05 -0.16
N TYR A 104 -6.38 8.08 -0.99
CA TYR A 104 -5.18 8.10 -1.83
C TYR A 104 -5.43 8.50 -3.30
N SER A 105 -6.59 9.08 -3.61
CA SER A 105 -6.83 9.67 -4.93
C SER A 105 -5.81 10.76 -5.23
N ASN A 106 -5.48 10.95 -6.51
CA ASN A 106 -4.55 12.00 -6.91
C ASN A 106 -5.20 13.40 -6.80
N ALA A 107 -4.36 14.44 -6.84
CA ALA A 107 -4.81 15.82 -6.71
C ALA A 107 -5.88 16.23 -7.74
N ALA A 108 -5.77 15.79 -8.99
CA ALA A 108 -6.71 16.18 -10.04
C ALA A 108 -8.10 15.57 -9.81
N GLU A 109 -8.16 14.31 -9.39
CA GLU A 109 -9.41 13.64 -9.03
C GLU A 109 -10.08 14.33 -7.83
N ILE A 110 -9.29 14.69 -6.83
CA ILE A 110 -9.78 15.43 -5.65
C ILE A 110 -10.34 16.79 -6.06
N GLU A 111 -9.66 17.54 -6.94
CA GLU A 111 -10.17 18.82 -7.45
C GLU A 111 -11.51 18.66 -8.17
N VAL A 112 -11.62 17.66 -9.04
CA VAL A 112 -12.88 17.35 -9.73
C VAL A 112 -13.97 17.02 -8.72
N ALA A 113 -13.66 16.24 -7.67
CA ALA A 113 -14.60 15.90 -6.61
C ALA A 113 -15.04 17.14 -5.80
N ILE A 114 -14.11 18.02 -5.44
CA ILE A 114 -14.40 19.30 -4.77
C ILE A 114 -15.35 20.13 -5.62
N HIS A 115 -15.04 20.32 -6.90
CA HIS A 115 -15.88 21.10 -7.82
C HIS A 115 -17.28 20.51 -8.01
N LYS A 116 -17.41 19.18 -8.03
CA LYS A 116 -18.71 18.50 -8.18
C LYS A 116 -19.55 18.54 -6.90
N ARG A 117 -18.92 18.48 -5.73
CA ARG A 117 -19.61 18.25 -4.44
C ARG A 117 -19.78 19.53 -3.62
N ILE A 118 -18.83 20.46 -3.68
CA ILE A 118 -18.81 21.67 -2.88
C ILE A 118 -19.43 22.82 -3.67
N LYS A 119 -20.55 23.34 -3.18
CA LYS A 119 -21.24 24.46 -3.82
C LYS A 119 -20.43 25.74 -3.71
N HIS A 120 -20.35 26.47 -4.83
CA HIS A 120 -19.81 27.83 -4.82
C HIS A 120 -20.63 28.75 -3.91
N THR A 121 -19.95 29.76 -3.37
CA THR A 121 -20.59 30.87 -2.65
C THR A 121 -21.55 31.63 -3.58
N HIS A 122 -22.43 32.48 -3.03
CA HIS A 122 -23.30 33.35 -3.82
C HIS A 122 -22.56 34.23 -4.84
N SER A 123 -21.26 34.49 -4.62
CA SER A 123 -20.40 35.25 -5.53
C SER A 123 -19.73 34.42 -6.64
N GLY A 124 -20.02 33.12 -6.72
CA GLY A 124 -19.41 32.18 -7.67
C GLY A 124 -18.00 31.71 -7.28
N LYS A 125 -17.47 32.13 -6.12
CA LYS A 125 -16.14 31.72 -5.64
C LYS A 125 -16.19 30.41 -4.86
N SER A 126 -15.07 29.67 -4.86
CA SER A 126 -14.87 28.52 -3.96
C SER A 126 -15.05 28.96 -2.49
N PRO A 127 -15.79 28.19 -1.66
CA PRO A 127 -15.87 28.45 -0.23
C PRO A 127 -14.62 27.97 0.52
N LEU A 128 -13.79 27.13 -0.10
CA LEU A 128 -12.58 26.59 0.51
C LEU A 128 -11.42 27.57 0.32
N ARG A 129 -10.71 27.87 1.41
CA ARG A 129 -9.56 28.80 1.41
C ARG A 129 -8.22 28.10 1.48
N PHE A 130 -8.16 26.97 2.19
CA PHE A 130 -6.92 26.27 2.53
C PHE A 130 -6.91 24.81 2.08
N PHE A 131 -8.07 24.30 1.64
CA PHE A 131 -8.22 22.91 1.21
C PHE A 131 -8.46 22.85 -0.30
N ASP A 132 -7.61 22.09 -0.95
CA ASP A 132 -7.60 21.79 -2.37
C ASP A 132 -6.97 20.39 -2.56
N GLY A 133 -6.88 19.91 -3.80
CA GLY A 133 -6.32 18.59 -4.12
C GLY A 133 -4.84 18.47 -3.75
N ALA A 134 -4.06 19.53 -3.88
CA ALA A 134 -2.65 19.53 -3.50
C ALA A 134 -2.48 19.44 -1.97
N THR A 135 -3.27 20.19 -1.21
CA THR A 135 -3.30 20.09 0.26
C THR A 135 -3.72 18.69 0.69
N MET A 136 -4.76 18.10 0.10
CA MET A 136 -5.19 16.74 0.45
C MET A 136 -4.08 15.68 0.20
N MET A 137 -3.31 15.80 -0.89
CA MET A 137 -2.15 14.93 -1.11
C MET A 137 -1.13 15.01 0.05
N THR A 138 -0.94 16.19 0.65
CA THR A 138 -0.04 16.33 1.81
C THR A 138 -0.57 15.63 3.06
N TYR A 139 -1.88 15.44 3.18
CA TYR A 139 -2.51 14.73 4.30
C TYR A 139 -2.38 13.21 4.18
N GLN A 140 -2.09 12.69 2.99
CA GLN A 140 -1.94 11.26 2.77
C GLN A 140 -0.69 10.66 3.44
N THR A 141 0.32 11.48 3.73
CA THR A 141 1.58 11.04 4.36
C THR A 141 1.68 11.57 5.79
N PRO A 142 1.56 10.71 6.82
CA PRO A 142 1.72 11.12 8.21
C PRO A 142 3.08 11.77 8.47
N HIS A 143 3.12 12.75 9.38
CA HIS A 143 4.37 13.40 9.77
C HIS A 143 5.33 12.45 10.51
N LYS A 144 6.65 12.67 10.42
CA LYS A 144 7.66 11.78 11.06
C LYS A 144 7.49 11.71 12.58
N ALA A 145 7.01 12.78 13.22
CA ALA A 145 6.78 12.78 14.66
C ALA A 145 5.70 11.75 15.07
N GLN A 146 4.62 11.60 14.27
CA GLN A 146 3.57 10.61 14.49
C GLN A 146 4.14 9.19 14.46
N GLU A 147 4.90 8.86 13.40
CA GLU A 147 5.58 7.56 13.26
C GLU A 147 6.49 7.27 14.47
N VAL A 148 7.29 8.25 14.89
CA VAL A 148 8.20 8.09 16.03
C VAL A 148 7.46 7.85 17.34
N VAL A 149 6.39 8.58 17.60
CA VAL A 149 5.55 8.41 18.80
C VAL A 149 4.82 7.06 18.76
N TYR A 150 4.28 6.67 17.60
CA TYR A 150 3.65 5.37 17.38
C TYR A 150 4.61 4.20 17.69
N CYS A 151 5.86 4.29 17.22
CA CYS A 151 6.86 3.27 17.46
C CYS A 151 7.42 3.22 18.88
N ARG A 152 7.05 4.17 19.75
CA ARG A 152 7.35 4.13 21.18
C ARG A 152 6.29 3.39 22.00
N ASN A 153 5.18 2.98 21.39
CA ASN A 153 4.14 2.22 22.07
C ASN A 153 4.71 0.94 22.70
N ILE A 154 4.06 0.48 23.77
CA ILE A 154 4.44 -0.74 24.50
C ILE A 154 3.21 -1.67 24.56
N PRO A 155 3.26 -2.87 23.95
CA PRO A 155 4.38 -3.39 23.14
C PRO A 155 4.62 -2.56 21.87
N MET A 156 5.85 -2.61 21.36
CA MET A 156 6.20 -1.95 20.10
C MET A 156 5.34 -2.54 18.97
N PRO A 157 4.66 -1.72 18.16
CA PRO A 157 3.88 -2.21 17.03
C PRO A 157 4.75 -3.01 16.07
N ALA A 158 4.19 -4.04 15.43
CA ALA A 158 4.93 -4.88 14.47
C ALA A 158 5.55 -4.03 13.35
N GLY A 159 4.79 -3.06 12.83
CA GLY A 159 5.20 -2.03 11.87
C GLY A 159 6.52 -1.33 12.16
N CYS A 160 6.91 -1.25 13.43
CA CYS A 160 8.06 -0.52 13.92
C CYS A 160 9.31 -1.37 14.10
N ASP A 161 9.23 -2.69 13.95
CA ASP A 161 10.40 -3.55 14.00
C ASP A 161 11.26 -3.36 12.74
N GLU A 162 12.50 -2.91 12.94
CA GLU A 162 13.48 -2.73 11.86
C GLU A 162 13.77 -4.05 11.12
N ALA A 163 13.47 -5.21 11.71
CA ALA A 163 13.62 -6.50 11.06
C ALA A 163 12.47 -6.81 10.08
N THR A 164 11.29 -6.22 10.25
CA THR A 164 10.11 -6.60 9.46
C THR A 164 9.68 -5.51 8.48
N HIS A 165 10.18 -4.27 8.60
CA HIS A 165 9.72 -3.17 7.73
C HIS A 165 10.83 -2.37 7.06
N GLY A 166 10.75 -2.31 5.73
CA GLY A 166 11.49 -1.39 4.87
C GLY A 166 13.01 -1.47 4.99
N PHE A 167 13.67 -0.32 4.78
CA PHE A 167 15.12 -0.22 4.79
C PHE A 167 15.70 -0.21 6.23
N SER A 168 16.13 -1.38 6.69
CA SER A 168 16.96 -1.47 7.90
C SER A 168 18.41 -1.05 7.63
N LYS A 169 18.90 -0.04 8.36
CA LYS A 169 20.33 0.35 8.32
C LYS A 169 21.28 -0.75 8.80
N SER A 170 20.77 -1.69 9.58
CA SER A 170 21.55 -2.82 10.09
C SER A 170 21.80 -3.90 9.04
N ARG A 171 20.98 -3.94 7.98
CA ARG A 171 21.09 -4.89 6.87
C ARG A 171 21.92 -4.28 5.76
N PRO A 172 22.91 -5.02 5.20
CA PRO A 172 23.62 -4.53 4.03
C PRO A 172 22.64 -4.44 2.86
N ASN A 173 22.78 -3.40 2.05
CA ASN A 173 22.04 -3.25 0.81
C ASN A 173 22.93 -3.61 -0.37
N VAL A 174 22.47 -4.51 -1.23
CA VAL A 174 23.12 -4.84 -2.49
C VAL A 174 22.56 -3.92 -3.57
N PRO A 175 23.36 -2.98 -4.10
CA PRO A 175 22.84 -1.97 -5.02
C PRO A 175 22.44 -2.58 -6.36
N ILE A 176 21.56 -1.91 -7.10
CA ILE A 176 21.14 -2.30 -8.46
C ILE A 176 22.30 -2.51 -9.41
N SER A 177 23.39 -1.74 -9.25
CA SER A 177 24.61 -1.91 -10.03
C SER A 177 25.29 -3.27 -9.83
N SER A 178 24.87 -4.07 -8.87
CA SER A 178 25.37 -5.42 -8.58
C SER A 178 24.54 -6.53 -9.25
N PHE A 179 23.55 -6.18 -10.05
CA PHE A 179 22.76 -7.14 -10.82
C PHE A 179 22.87 -6.90 -12.33
N GLU A 180 22.44 -7.87 -13.11
CA GLU A 180 22.35 -7.80 -14.57
C GLU A 180 21.17 -8.62 -15.08
N VAL A 181 20.67 -8.27 -16.26
CA VAL A 181 19.58 -8.99 -16.93
C VAL A 181 20.15 -9.97 -17.95
N LYS A 182 19.71 -11.22 -17.91
CA LYS A 182 20.04 -12.27 -18.89
C LYS A 182 18.79 -13.09 -19.23
N THR A 183 18.91 -14.07 -20.13
CA THR A 183 17.86 -15.09 -20.29
C THR A 183 17.70 -15.88 -19.00
N SER A 184 16.47 -16.05 -18.54
CA SER A 184 16.14 -16.79 -17.31
C SER A 184 16.51 -18.28 -17.43
N GLN A 185 16.82 -18.91 -16.29
CA GLN A 185 17.10 -20.34 -16.16
C GLN A 185 15.89 -21.13 -15.66
N VAL A 186 14.79 -20.48 -15.28
CA VAL A 186 13.58 -21.13 -14.74
C VAL A 186 12.87 -21.99 -15.79
N GLY A 187 12.96 -21.61 -17.07
CA GLY A 187 12.46 -22.42 -18.19
C GLY A 187 12.45 -21.68 -19.53
N ASP A 188 12.18 -22.40 -20.62
CA ASP A 188 12.19 -21.87 -22.00
C ASP A 188 11.14 -20.77 -22.27
N HIS A 189 10.23 -20.54 -21.33
CA HIS A 189 9.14 -19.55 -21.43
C HIS A 189 9.21 -18.44 -20.37
N ALA A 190 10.24 -18.45 -19.51
CA ALA A 190 10.43 -17.43 -18.47
C ALA A 190 11.03 -16.12 -19.01
N GLY A 191 11.56 -16.10 -20.24
CA GLY A 191 12.05 -14.88 -20.87
C GLY A 191 13.34 -14.36 -20.23
N ARG A 192 13.30 -13.14 -19.67
CA ARG A 192 14.43 -12.45 -19.04
C ARG A 192 14.41 -12.67 -17.53
N GLY A 193 15.58 -12.72 -16.90
CA GLY A 193 15.76 -12.87 -15.46
C GLY A 193 16.86 -11.94 -14.93
N VAL A 194 16.83 -11.67 -13.63
CA VAL A 194 17.84 -10.87 -12.92
C VAL A 194 18.86 -11.78 -12.27
N PHE A 195 20.15 -11.50 -12.48
CA PHE A 195 21.25 -12.31 -11.96
C PHE A 195 22.18 -11.48 -11.07
N ALA A 196 22.65 -12.08 -9.99
CA ALA A 196 23.64 -11.46 -9.11
C ALA A 196 25.02 -11.42 -9.79
N LYS A 197 25.70 -10.27 -9.79
CA LYS A 197 27.10 -10.16 -10.25
C LYS A 197 28.12 -10.41 -9.14
N VAL A 198 27.66 -10.47 -7.89
CA VAL A 198 28.46 -10.63 -6.68
C VAL A 198 27.77 -11.64 -5.76
N ASP A 199 28.52 -12.21 -4.81
CA ASP A 199 27.93 -12.97 -3.72
C ASP A 199 27.10 -12.04 -2.82
N ILE A 200 25.88 -12.45 -2.49
CA ILE A 200 24.94 -11.72 -1.64
C ILE A 200 24.74 -12.52 -0.35
N PRO A 201 25.02 -11.96 0.83
CA PRO A 201 24.80 -12.66 2.09
C PRO A 201 23.30 -12.71 2.42
N LYS A 202 22.89 -13.77 3.13
CA LYS A 202 21.55 -13.88 3.70
C LYS A 202 21.18 -12.63 4.51
N GLY A 203 19.96 -12.14 4.32
CA GLY A 203 19.38 -10.99 5.00
C GLY A 203 19.77 -9.64 4.41
N ALA A 204 20.56 -9.60 3.33
CA ALA A 204 20.84 -8.38 2.61
C ALA A 204 19.63 -7.91 1.81
N HIS A 205 19.41 -6.60 1.77
CA HIS A 205 18.41 -5.97 0.89
C HIS A 205 18.84 -6.06 -0.57
N ILE A 206 17.85 -6.17 -1.46
CA ILE A 206 18.02 -6.27 -2.91
C ILE A 206 17.57 -4.95 -3.53
N GLY A 207 18.52 -4.10 -3.96
CA GLY A 207 18.24 -2.87 -4.71
C GLY A 207 17.38 -1.83 -3.98
N ALA A 208 17.31 -1.87 -2.65
CA ALA A 208 16.36 -1.07 -1.88
C ALA A 208 16.55 0.45 -2.06
N GLU A 209 17.73 0.90 -2.52
CA GLU A 209 17.99 2.31 -2.81
C GLU A 209 17.18 2.86 -4.00
N GLN A 210 16.58 1.99 -4.81
CA GLN A 210 15.77 2.38 -5.97
C GLN A 210 14.26 2.31 -5.73
N SER A 211 13.83 1.83 -4.55
CA SER A 211 12.40 1.68 -4.23
C SER A 211 11.58 2.96 -4.33
N ALA A 212 12.22 4.13 -4.11
CA ALA A 212 11.59 5.43 -4.26
C ALA A 212 11.25 5.80 -5.71
N ASN A 213 11.77 5.06 -6.70
CA ASN A 213 11.61 5.36 -8.13
C ASN A 213 10.48 4.56 -8.80
N SER A 214 9.72 3.78 -8.03
CA SER A 214 8.58 3.02 -8.57
C SER A 214 7.51 3.92 -9.13
N ILE A 215 6.86 3.46 -10.19
CA ILE A 215 5.68 4.11 -10.74
C ILE A 215 4.48 3.50 -10.03
N ASN A 216 3.71 4.33 -9.34
CA ASN A 216 2.50 3.91 -8.63
C ASN A 216 1.29 4.50 -9.35
N VAL A 217 0.37 3.64 -9.78
CA VAL A 217 -0.92 4.03 -10.35
C VAL A 217 -2.00 3.75 -9.32
N ALA A 218 -2.54 4.82 -8.74
CA ALA A 218 -3.58 4.73 -7.71
C ALA A 218 -4.84 3.99 -8.25
N PRO A 219 -5.63 3.33 -7.39
CA PRO A 219 -6.73 2.48 -7.85
C PRO A 219 -7.73 3.18 -8.77
N THR A 220 -8.17 4.38 -8.39
CA THR A 220 -9.12 5.15 -9.18
C THR A 220 -8.53 5.64 -10.51
N THR A 221 -7.22 5.96 -10.54
CA THR A 221 -6.53 6.30 -11.78
C THR A 221 -6.45 5.08 -12.71
N TYR A 222 -6.16 3.90 -12.15
CA TYR A 222 -6.11 2.65 -12.90
C TYR A 222 -7.47 2.30 -13.52
N ASP A 223 -8.55 2.38 -12.73
CA ASP A 223 -9.94 2.19 -13.18
C ASP A 223 -10.32 3.17 -14.32
N ILE A 224 -9.95 4.44 -14.20
CA ILE A 224 -10.17 5.44 -15.27
C ILE A 224 -9.43 5.07 -16.55
N ILE A 225 -8.17 4.63 -16.44
CA ILE A 225 -7.36 4.19 -17.59
C ILE A 225 -8.02 2.99 -18.26
N GLN A 226 -8.45 1.99 -17.49
CA GLN A 226 -9.12 0.80 -18.02
C GLN A 226 -10.43 1.16 -18.72
N THR A 227 -11.31 1.91 -18.05
CA THR A 227 -12.59 2.36 -18.59
C THR A 227 -12.41 3.12 -19.90
N LEU A 228 -11.48 4.07 -19.96
CA LEU A 228 -11.23 4.85 -21.17
C LEU A 228 -10.67 4.00 -22.32
N ALA A 229 -9.84 2.99 -22.03
CA ALA A 229 -9.30 2.09 -23.04
C ALA A 229 -10.36 1.10 -23.59
N GLU A 230 -11.38 0.79 -22.79
CA GLU A 230 -12.50 -0.05 -23.22
C GLU A 230 -13.53 0.72 -24.04
N GLU A 231 -13.84 1.95 -23.62
CA GLU A 231 -14.84 2.79 -24.29
C GLU A 231 -14.31 3.47 -25.56
N HIS A 232 -12.99 3.60 -25.68
CA HIS A 232 -12.36 4.36 -26.76
C HIS A 232 -11.14 3.64 -27.34
N ASP A 233 -11.00 3.72 -28.66
CA ASP A 233 -9.82 3.22 -29.39
C ASP A 233 -8.65 4.21 -29.23
N LEU A 234 -7.96 4.12 -28.09
CA LEU A 234 -6.88 5.02 -27.69
C LEU A 234 -5.56 4.24 -27.61
N ALA A 235 -4.87 4.12 -28.76
CA ALA A 235 -3.62 3.36 -28.86
C ALA A 235 -2.54 3.74 -27.83
N ASP A 236 -2.44 5.02 -27.45
CA ASP A 236 -1.50 5.45 -26.42
C ASP A 236 -1.86 4.92 -25.03
N LEU A 237 -3.16 4.74 -24.75
CA LEU A 237 -3.66 4.22 -23.48
C LEU A 237 -3.52 2.70 -23.41
N ASP A 238 -3.73 2.01 -24.52
CA ASP A 238 -3.43 0.58 -24.64
C ASP A 238 -1.96 0.30 -24.36
N ALA A 239 -1.04 1.11 -24.91
CA ALA A 239 0.39 0.97 -24.63
C ALA A 239 0.74 1.19 -23.15
N VAL A 240 0.04 2.11 -22.46
CA VAL A 240 0.18 2.30 -21.01
C VAL A 240 -0.32 1.07 -20.26
N LEU A 241 -1.50 0.53 -20.61
CA LEU A 241 -2.02 -0.68 -19.98
C LEU A 241 -1.11 -1.89 -20.22
N GLU A 242 -0.61 -2.10 -21.43
CA GLU A 242 0.36 -3.15 -21.73
C GLU A 242 1.62 -3.02 -20.87
N TYR A 243 2.09 -1.79 -20.67
CA TYR A 243 3.23 -1.54 -19.78
C TYR A 243 2.90 -1.87 -18.31
N LEU A 244 1.76 -1.40 -17.81
CA LEU A 244 1.33 -1.66 -16.42
C LEU A 244 1.09 -3.15 -16.16
N TRP A 245 0.42 -3.84 -17.07
CA TRP A 245 0.12 -5.28 -16.94
C TRP A 245 1.35 -6.15 -17.14
N GLY A 246 2.23 -5.75 -18.06
CA GLY A 246 3.44 -6.50 -18.33
C GLY A 246 4.44 -6.40 -17.18
N TYR A 247 4.68 -5.19 -16.69
CA TYR A 247 5.81 -4.91 -15.81
C TYR A 247 5.41 -4.57 -14.37
N GLY A 248 4.11 -4.39 -14.13
CA GLY A 248 3.58 -4.09 -12.82
C GLY A 248 3.08 -5.32 -12.07
N PHE A 249 2.78 -5.09 -10.80
CA PHE A 249 2.09 -6.02 -9.94
C PHE A 249 0.97 -5.30 -9.20
N ASP A 250 -0.06 -6.06 -8.84
CA ASP A 250 -1.20 -5.55 -8.12
C ASP A 250 -0.86 -5.32 -6.65
N SER A 251 -1.39 -4.24 -6.09
CA SER A 251 -1.26 -3.93 -4.67
C SER A 251 -2.56 -3.34 -4.16
N ASN A 252 -3.08 -3.91 -3.09
CA ASN A 252 -4.29 -3.43 -2.42
C ASN A 252 -4.01 -2.39 -1.31
N LEU A 253 -2.76 -1.98 -1.08
CA LEU A 253 -2.39 -1.14 0.07
C LEU A 253 -3.07 0.24 0.08
N TYR A 254 -3.60 0.67 -1.06
CA TYR A 254 -4.39 1.89 -1.19
C TYR A 254 -5.90 1.68 -0.98
N GLY A 255 -6.38 0.48 -0.63
CA GLY A 255 -7.80 0.17 -0.38
C GLY A 255 -8.46 -0.70 -1.45
N GLU A 256 -8.07 -0.47 -2.69
CA GLU A 256 -8.50 -1.21 -3.87
C GLU A 256 -7.26 -1.53 -4.72
N THR A 257 -7.43 -2.26 -5.82
CA THR A 257 -6.33 -2.67 -6.70
C THR A 257 -5.65 -1.46 -7.32
N SER A 258 -4.39 -1.24 -6.93
CA SER A 258 -3.45 -0.32 -7.58
C SER A 258 -2.41 -1.12 -8.34
N VAL A 259 -1.76 -0.49 -9.32
CA VAL A 259 -0.64 -1.11 -10.04
C VAL A 259 0.65 -0.41 -9.69
N VAL A 260 1.67 -1.19 -9.34
CA VAL A 260 3.01 -0.71 -9.03
C VAL A 260 3.98 -1.29 -10.04
N VAL A 261 4.82 -0.44 -10.63
CA VAL A 261 5.89 -0.87 -11.54
C VAL A 261 7.24 -0.51 -10.96
N ASP A 262 8.10 -1.52 -10.78
CA ASP A 262 9.52 -1.31 -10.53
C ASP A 262 10.16 -0.73 -11.81
N SER A 263 10.71 0.49 -11.72
CA SER A 263 11.32 1.18 -12.87
C SER A 263 12.79 0.81 -13.13
N THR A 264 13.31 -0.18 -12.41
CA THR A 264 14.68 -0.69 -12.50
C THR A 264 14.73 -2.03 -13.24
N ILE A 265 15.90 -2.68 -13.19
CA ILE A 265 16.05 -4.04 -13.72
C ILE A 265 15.35 -5.10 -12.85
N LEU A 266 14.93 -4.78 -11.61
CA LEU A 266 14.25 -5.75 -10.74
C LEU A 266 12.85 -6.12 -11.19
N THR A 267 12.22 -5.34 -12.08
CA THR A 267 10.99 -5.75 -12.79
C THR A 267 11.13 -7.09 -13.53
N PHE A 268 12.36 -7.55 -13.80
CA PHE A 268 12.65 -8.83 -14.43
C PHE A 268 12.95 -9.97 -13.44
N VAL A 269 12.77 -9.78 -12.12
CA VAL A 269 12.92 -10.85 -11.13
C VAL A 269 11.78 -11.84 -11.33
N ASN A 270 12.09 -13.09 -11.69
CA ASN A 270 11.07 -14.09 -11.98
C ASN A 270 10.50 -14.76 -10.73
N HIS A 271 9.37 -15.44 -10.90
CA HIS A 271 8.86 -16.37 -9.91
C HIS A 271 9.76 -17.60 -9.75
N GLY A 272 10.09 -17.94 -8.50
CA GLY A 272 10.81 -19.16 -8.14
C GLY A 272 9.88 -20.36 -7.96
N CYS A 273 9.70 -21.14 -9.02
CA CYS A 273 8.86 -22.32 -9.03
C CYS A 273 9.24 -23.37 -7.96
N ASN A 274 8.24 -24.04 -7.40
CA ASN A 274 8.34 -25.10 -6.43
C ASN A 274 9.17 -24.71 -5.19
N GLY A 275 8.99 -23.46 -4.74
CA GLY A 275 9.69 -22.92 -3.57
C GLY A 275 11.18 -22.66 -3.80
N THR A 276 11.60 -22.45 -5.04
CA THR A 276 13.01 -22.15 -5.37
C THR A 276 13.37 -20.68 -5.23
N TYR A 277 12.41 -19.81 -4.89
CA TYR A 277 12.63 -18.39 -4.63
C TYR A 277 13.70 -18.20 -3.54
N ASN A 278 14.55 -17.19 -3.74
CA ASN A 278 15.70 -16.90 -2.88
C ASN A 278 15.68 -15.46 -2.34
N ALA A 279 14.67 -14.68 -2.73
CA ALA A 279 14.35 -13.37 -2.24
C ALA A 279 12.85 -13.31 -1.89
N ALA A 280 12.50 -12.51 -0.88
CA ALA A 280 11.12 -12.18 -0.54
C ALA A 280 11.08 -11.00 0.43
N THR A 281 9.94 -10.32 0.48
CA THR A 281 9.63 -9.31 1.50
C THR A 281 9.14 -9.96 2.79
N VAL A 282 8.35 -11.04 2.68
CA VAL A 282 7.87 -11.86 3.81
C VAL A 282 8.23 -13.31 3.57
N THR A 283 8.69 -14.02 4.61
CA THR A 283 8.95 -15.46 4.48
C THR A 283 7.64 -16.24 4.54
N SER A 284 7.02 -16.52 3.39
CA SER A 284 5.88 -17.46 3.33
C SER A 284 6.36 -18.88 3.07
N THR A 285 5.72 -19.87 3.70
CA THR A 285 5.95 -21.29 3.37
C THR A 285 5.06 -21.81 2.24
N VAL A 286 4.15 -20.96 1.76
CA VAL A 286 3.19 -21.30 0.72
C VAL A 286 3.78 -20.97 -0.66
N THR A 287 3.62 -21.91 -1.59
CA THR A 287 4.09 -21.83 -2.96
C THR A 287 2.93 -22.11 -3.90
N GLU A 288 3.08 -21.83 -5.18
CA GLU A 288 2.10 -22.14 -6.22
C GLU A 288 1.75 -23.64 -6.27
N MET A 289 2.64 -24.51 -5.79
CA MET A 289 2.44 -25.96 -5.69
C MET A 289 1.69 -26.39 -4.42
N THR A 290 1.77 -25.62 -3.35
CA THR A 290 1.14 -25.96 -2.05
C THR A 290 -0.11 -25.13 -1.76
N ALA A 291 -0.30 -23.99 -2.43
CA ALA A 291 -1.46 -23.13 -2.32
C ALA A 291 -2.75 -23.82 -2.79
N GLY A 292 -3.79 -23.76 -1.97
CA GLY A 292 -5.14 -24.16 -2.35
C GLY A 292 -5.77 -23.08 -3.24
N ALA A 293 -6.04 -23.39 -4.51
CA ALA A 293 -6.60 -22.39 -5.44
C ALA A 293 -8.04 -21.96 -5.12
N GLU A 294 -8.75 -22.67 -4.25
CA GLU A 294 -10.14 -22.34 -3.88
C GLU A 294 -10.25 -21.71 -2.48
N GLU A 295 -9.14 -21.60 -1.75
CA GLU A 295 -9.09 -21.05 -0.39
C GLU A 295 -8.00 -19.98 -0.37
N PHE A 296 -8.41 -18.71 -0.30
CA PHE A 296 -7.47 -17.60 -0.18
C PHE A 296 -6.66 -17.72 1.11
N ASN A 297 -5.35 -17.55 1.01
CA ASN A 297 -4.49 -17.57 2.19
C ASN A 297 -4.37 -16.15 2.76
N GLU A 298 -5.04 -15.93 3.90
CA GLU A 298 -5.01 -14.66 4.64
C GLU A 298 -3.60 -14.21 5.03
N GLU A 299 -2.58 -15.09 5.03
CA GLU A 299 -1.17 -14.71 5.24
C GLU A 299 -0.67 -13.66 4.24
N PHE A 300 -1.23 -13.63 3.02
CA PHE A 300 -0.89 -12.66 1.98
C PHE A 300 -1.68 -11.35 2.09
N PHE A 301 -2.68 -11.30 2.98
CA PHE A 301 -3.51 -10.12 3.18
C PHE A 301 -2.99 -9.29 4.36
N ILE A 302 -2.13 -8.33 4.08
CA ILE A 302 -1.66 -7.37 5.08
C ILE A 302 -2.73 -6.28 5.25
N ASN A 303 -3.61 -6.46 6.23
CA ASN A 303 -4.53 -5.42 6.65
C ASN A 303 -4.30 -5.08 8.14
N ASP A 304 -3.33 -4.19 8.39
CA ASP A 304 -3.34 -3.42 9.63
C ASP A 304 -4.12 -2.12 9.37
N PRO A 305 -5.31 -1.94 9.97
CA PRO A 305 -6.10 -0.73 9.81
C PRO A 305 -5.37 0.53 10.27
N TYR A 306 -4.33 0.41 11.10
CA TYR A 306 -3.58 1.55 11.63
C TYR A 306 -2.09 1.25 11.85
N ASP A 307 -1.32 1.39 10.77
CA ASP A 307 0.14 1.40 10.81
C ASP A 307 0.71 2.69 10.23
N LEU A 308 1.26 3.54 11.11
CA LEU A 308 1.84 4.83 10.73
C LEU A 308 3.20 4.71 10.03
N VAL A 309 3.92 3.60 10.22
CA VAL A 309 5.15 3.32 9.49
C VAL A 309 4.76 2.97 8.05
N VAL A 310 3.82 2.05 7.87
CA VAL A 310 3.34 1.66 6.54
C VAL A 310 2.72 2.85 5.82
N ALA A 311 1.83 3.60 6.46
CA ALA A 311 1.16 4.74 5.83
C ALA A 311 2.15 5.85 5.39
N ARG A 312 3.21 6.10 6.16
CA ARG A 312 4.20 7.13 5.83
C ARG A 312 5.17 6.70 4.73
N HIS A 313 5.52 5.41 4.69
CA HIS A 313 6.47 4.85 3.74
C HIS A 313 5.79 4.11 2.60
N LEU A 314 4.48 4.28 2.41
CA LEU A 314 3.66 3.49 1.47
C LEU A 314 4.26 3.40 0.06
N PRO A 315 4.72 4.50 -0.58
CA PRO A 315 5.33 4.40 -1.91
C PRO A 315 6.64 3.60 -1.94
N HIS A 316 7.38 3.59 -0.82
CA HIS A 316 8.64 2.85 -0.72
C HIS A 316 8.35 1.38 -0.40
N ASN A 317 7.41 1.10 0.51
CA ASN A 317 7.09 -0.24 0.97
C ASN A 317 6.55 -1.15 -0.13
N GLN A 318 5.93 -0.59 -1.16
CA GLN A 318 5.44 -1.38 -2.29
C GLN A 318 6.57 -2.05 -3.08
N ASN A 319 7.75 -1.42 -3.14
CA ASN A 319 8.88 -1.92 -3.93
C ASN A 319 10.19 -1.95 -3.13
N SER A 320 10.08 -2.01 -1.80
CA SER A 320 11.19 -2.17 -0.88
C SER A 320 10.82 -3.25 0.10
N GLY A 321 11.76 -4.14 0.41
CA GLY A 321 11.51 -5.17 1.41
C GLY A 321 12.16 -6.49 1.06
N ASP A 322 12.41 -6.73 -0.23
CA ASP A 322 13.03 -7.97 -0.66
C ASP A 322 14.43 -8.13 -0.06
N VAL A 323 14.57 -9.18 0.73
CA VAL A 323 15.83 -9.60 1.32
C VAL A 323 16.21 -10.98 0.80
N ALA A 324 17.51 -11.22 0.68
CA ALA A 324 18.03 -12.54 0.38
C ALA A 324 17.71 -13.53 1.51
N LEU A 325 16.96 -14.59 1.22
CA LEU A 325 16.52 -15.59 2.21
C LEU A 325 17.63 -16.57 2.62
N ARG A 326 18.67 -16.64 1.78
CA ARG A 326 19.89 -17.43 1.92
C ARG A 326 21.05 -16.68 1.28
N ASP A 327 22.26 -17.20 1.42
CA ASP A 327 23.37 -16.73 0.60
C ASP A 327 23.07 -17.04 -0.88
N ILE A 328 23.28 -16.05 -1.76
CA ILE A 328 23.12 -16.14 -3.21
C ILE A 328 24.49 -15.94 -3.85
N LYS A 329 24.92 -16.85 -4.73
CA LYS A 329 26.22 -16.75 -5.39
C LYS A 329 26.18 -15.85 -6.62
N ALA A 330 27.32 -15.25 -6.94
CA ALA A 330 27.50 -14.58 -8.21
C ALA A 330 27.14 -15.53 -9.37
N GLY A 331 26.28 -15.07 -10.28
CA GLY A 331 25.75 -15.82 -11.40
C GLY A 331 24.45 -16.57 -11.12
N GLU A 332 23.95 -16.60 -9.88
CA GLU A 332 22.60 -17.11 -9.59
C GLU A 332 21.51 -16.09 -9.99
N GLU A 333 20.37 -16.61 -10.43
CA GLU A 333 19.16 -15.82 -10.69
C GLU A 333 18.49 -15.43 -9.37
N ILE A 334 18.00 -14.19 -9.29
CA ILE A 334 17.15 -13.72 -8.21
C ILE A 334 15.72 -14.12 -8.55
N LEU A 335 15.06 -14.79 -7.59
CA LEU A 335 13.74 -15.35 -7.76
C LEU A 335 12.87 -14.99 -6.55
N ASN A 336 11.63 -14.57 -6.80
CA ASN A 336 10.64 -14.19 -5.80
C ASN A 336 9.45 -15.18 -5.76
N ASN A 337 8.65 -15.11 -4.71
CA ASN A 337 7.37 -15.78 -4.66
C ASN A 337 6.27 -14.83 -5.16
N TYR A 338 5.72 -15.05 -6.35
CA TYR A 338 4.74 -14.12 -6.92
C TYR A 338 3.39 -14.14 -6.20
N LEU A 339 3.11 -15.19 -5.41
CA LEU A 339 1.94 -15.21 -4.53
C LEU A 339 1.99 -14.08 -3.50
N ASP A 340 3.17 -13.55 -3.17
CA ASP A 340 3.31 -12.39 -2.28
C ASP A 340 2.68 -11.12 -2.87
N PHE A 341 2.43 -11.09 -4.19
CA PHE A 341 1.79 -9.98 -4.90
C PHE A 341 0.30 -10.23 -5.20
N THR A 342 -0.22 -11.40 -4.86
CA THR A 342 -1.65 -11.70 -5.00
C THR A 342 -2.37 -11.19 -3.76
N THR A 343 -2.93 -9.99 -3.88
CA THR A 343 -3.44 -9.24 -2.73
C THR A 343 -4.97 -9.26 -2.57
N ASP A 344 -5.70 -9.92 -3.45
CA ASP A 344 -7.15 -10.05 -3.36
C ASP A 344 -7.64 -11.50 -3.53
N GLU A 345 -8.77 -11.80 -2.88
CA GLU A 345 -9.40 -13.12 -2.90
C GLU A 345 -9.99 -13.44 -4.28
N GLU A 346 -10.40 -12.42 -5.05
CA GLU A 346 -11.06 -12.58 -6.34
C GLU A 346 -10.10 -13.16 -7.41
N ASN A 347 -8.85 -12.70 -7.42
CA ASN A 347 -7.81 -13.11 -8.35
C ASN A 347 -7.00 -14.33 -7.86
N TRP A 348 -7.04 -14.64 -6.55
CA TRP A 348 -6.25 -15.73 -5.94
C TRP A 348 -6.28 -17.04 -6.72
N LYS A 349 -7.48 -17.47 -7.08
CA LYS A 349 -7.70 -18.74 -7.78
C LYS A 349 -7.02 -18.77 -9.13
N GLU A 350 -7.09 -17.66 -9.85
CA GLU A 350 -6.53 -17.52 -11.19
C GLU A 350 -5.00 -17.44 -11.10
N ASP A 351 -4.47 -16.57 -10.24
CA ASP A 351 -3.03 -16.39 -10.02
C ASP A 351 -2.34 -17.71 -9.61
N VAL A 352 -2.92 -18.44 -8.65
CA VAL A 352 -2.37 -19.74 -8.22
C VAL A 352 -2.34 -20.74 -9.39
N ARG A 353 -3.39 -20.76 -10.22
CA ARG A 353 -3.47 -21.69 -11.36
C ARG A 353 -2.48 -21.30 -12.46
N ASP A 354 -2.35 -20.01 -12.72
CA ASP A 354 -1.47 -19.49 -13.76
C ASP A 354 0.00 -19.67 -13.40
N LEU A 355 0.39 -19.33 -12.17
CA LEU A 355 1.74 -19.59 -11.67
C LEU A 355 2.06 -21.08 -11.70
N ARG A 356 1.12 -21.94 -11.27
CA ARG A 356 1.29 -23.40 -11.35
C ARG A 356 1.46 -23.88 -12.78
N ASN A 357 0.68 -23.38 -13.73
CA ASN A 357 0.82 -23.74 -15.15
C ASN A 357 2.16 -23.29 -15.73
N GLN A 358 2.61 -22.08 -15.40
CA GLN A 358 3.92 -21.58 -15.79
C GLN A 358 5.04 -22.47 -15.25
N CYS A 359 4.96 -22.85 -13.98
CA CYS A 359 5.95 -23.74 -13.33
C CYS A 359 5.92 -25.18 -13.82
N LEU A 360 4.79 -25.65 -14.35
CA LEU A 360 4.67 -26.93 -15.03
C LEU A 360 5.10 -26.88 -16.52
N GLY A 361 5.43 -25.69 -17.03
CA GLY A 361 5.78 -25.48 -18.44
C GLY A 361 4.59 -25.59 -19.40
N THR A 362 3.36 -25.59 -18.87
CA THR A 362 2.12 -25.62 -19.67
C THR A 362 1.58 -24.21 -19.95
N GLY A 363 2.00 -23.22 -19.15
CA GLY A 363 1.73 -21.80 -19.33
C GLY A 363 2.93 -21.02 -19.88
N VAL A 364 2.66 -19.81 -20.37
CA VAL A 364 3.65 -18.82 -20.78
C VAL A 364 3.49 -17.61 -19.85
N GLY A 365 4.58 -17.03 -19.36
CA GLY A 365 4.51 -15.82 -18.55
C GLY A 365 3.97 -14.63 -19.34
N ALA A 366 3.25 -13.71 -18.68
CA ALA A 366 2.53 -12.60 -19.32
C ALA A 366 3.42 -11.76 -20.26
N ILE A 367 4.61 -11.35 -19.80
CA ILE A 367 5.57 -10.60 -20.62
C ILE A 367 5.99 -11.37 -21.87
N THR A 368 6.31 -12.65 -21.72
CA THR A 368 6.72 -13.49 -22.84
C THR A 368 5.59 -13.61 -23.87
N ASP A 369 4.33 -13.65 -23.43
CA ASP A 369 3.17 -13.67 -24.34
C ASP A 369 3.00 -12.33 -25.08
N ILE A 370 3.07 -11.20 -24.36
CA ILE A 370 3.00 -9.85 -24.92
C ILE A 370 4.11 -9.64 -25.96
N GLU A 371 5.37 -9.98 -25.63
CA GLU A 371 6.51 -9.83 -26.54
C GLU A 371 6.41 -10.70 -27.80
N ARG A 372 5.68 -11.81 -27.75
CA ARG A 372 5.40 -12.67 -28.90
C ARG A 372 4.26 -12.15 -29.78
N GLY A 373 3.70 -10.98 -29.48
CA GLY A 373 2.59 -10.38 -30.22
C GLY A 373 1.23 -10.90 -29.78
N GLY A 374 1.11 -11.40 -28.55
CA GLY A 374 -0.12 -11.87 -27.92
C GLY A 374 -1.18 -10.81 -27.66
N LEU A 375 -1.23 -9.70 -28.41
CA LEU A 375 -2.21 -8.62 -28.21
C LEU A 375 -3.68 -9.10 -28.29
N ALA A 376 -3.93 -10.21 -28.98
CA ALA A 376 -5.25 -10.82 -29.07
C ALA A 376 -5.69 -11.58 -27.80
N SER A 377 -4.76 -12.05 -26.95
CA SER A 377 -5.08 -12.73 -25.68
C SER A 377 -5.55 -11.73 -24.62
N MET A 378 -5.06 -10.49 -24.67
CA MET A 378 -5.44 -9.41 -23.75
C MET A 378 -6.92 -9.03 -23.84
N LYS A 379 -7.50 -8.97 -25.05
CA LYS A 379 -8.95 -8.73 -25.22
C LYS A 379 -9.82 -9.88 -24.70
N VAL A 380 -9.34 -11.12 -24.83
CA VAL A 380 -10.08 -12.32 -24.38
C VAL A 380 -10.06 -12.45 -22.86
N TRP A 381 -8.98 -12.03 -22.21
CA TRP A 381 -8.92 -11.95 -20.75
C TRP A 381 -9.83 -10.86 -20.16
N ARG A 382 -9.93 -9.70 -20.83
CA ARG A 382 -10.87 -8.61 -20.42
C ARG A 382 -12.34 -9.02 -20.47
N GLU A 383 -12.72 -10.04 -21.23
CA GLU A 383 -14.11 -10.53 -21.31
C GLU A 383 -14.41 -11.66 -20.28
N GLY A 384 -13.39 -12.12 -19.54
CA GLY A 384 -13.48 -13.26 -18.61
C GLY A 384 -13.38 -12.91 -17.12
N LYS A 385 -12.89 -11.71 -16.78
CA LYS A 385 -13.08 -11.06 -15.48
C LYS A 385 -14.35 -10.21 -15.52
#